data_AF-R6H1I8-F1
#
_entry.id   AF-R6H1I8-F1
#
_cell.length_a   1.000
_cell.length_b   1.000
_cell.length_c   1.000
_cell.angle_alpha   90.00
_cell.angle_beta   90.00
_cell.angle_gamma   90.00
#
_symmetry.space_group_name_H-M   'P 1'
#
loop_
_entity.id
_entity.type
_entity.pdbx_description
1 polymer ?
#
loop_
_entity_poly.entity_id
_entity_poly.type
_entity_poly.pdbx_seq_one_letter_code
_entity_poly.pdbx_strand_id
1 'polypeptide(L)'
;MPSNYAHHHFGNCVWRSMPPKLRQYAQADRALFAIGQHGPDILFYYMAMGRNPVNSVGYDTHDRTGTDFFTCAARAWESAGQPPEMLAYLLGVVCHFTLDAACHGYVERKIQVSGESHTKIETEFDRYLMVANGLDPLRHRLTGHIQPSNFRAAMISPVYPPVKPEEVLHALWAMKFYDGLLTGSSRCKRGLLDAGLRLTGNYESMHHLMIGRKPAATCADSNLRLKKLLDRAVPEAKGAMEDFLTHCFTRKSLPEFFNRTFGAGEGWTQIPVLPYEEEVHYEV
;
A
#
# COMPACT_ATOMS: atom_id res chain seq x y z
N MET A 1 2.14 -5.97 -1.56
CA MET A 1 1.60 -5.87 -0.19
C MET A 1 0.06 -5.71 -0.22
N PRO A 2 -0.68 -5.83 0.92
CA PRO A 2 -2.12 -5.62 1.01
C PRO A 2 -2.58 -4.56 0.04
N SER A 3 -3.62 -4.84 -0.72
CA SER A 3 -3.89 -4.03 -1.90
C SER A 3 -4.47 -2.65 -1.53
N ASN A 4 -4.97 -1.94 -2.53
CA ASN A 4 -5.36 -0.55 -2.45
C ASN A 4 -6.29 -0.22 -1.25
N TYR A 5 -7.22 -1.11 -0.90
CA TYR A 5 -8.15 -0.86 0.20
C TYR A 5 -7.53 -1.06 1.57
N ALA A 6 -6.75 -2.13 1.77
CA ALA A 6 -6.12 -2.43 3.05
C ALA A 6 -5.18 -1.30 3.50
N HIS A 7 -4.35 -0.77 2.58
CA HIS A 7 -3.51 0.39 2.84
C HIS A 7 -4.31 1.63 3.24
N HIS A 8 -5.37 1.93 2.48
CA HIS A 8 -6.20 3.09 2.77
C HIS A 8 -6.94 2.94 4.12
N HIS A 9 -7.48 1.75 4.38
CA HIS A 9 -8.13 1.41 5.63
C HIS A 9 -7.18 1.55 6.82
N PHE A 10 -5.99 0.95 6.72
CA PHE A 10 -4.95 1.02 7.75
C PHE A 10 -4.55 2.46 8.04
N GLY A 11 -4.19 3.24 7.02
CA GLY A 11 -3.82 4.64 7.22
C GLY A 11 -4.94 5.50 7.83
N ASN A 12 -6.20 5.16 7.56
CA ASN A 12 -7.34 5.79 8.23
C ASN A 12 -7.49 5.35 9.69
N CYS A 13 -7.19 4.09 10.04
CA CYS A 13 -7.15 3.62 11.42
C CYS A 13 -6.05 4.33 12.22
N VAL A 14 -4.84 4.44 11.66
CA VAL A 14 -3.73 5.20 12.29
C VAL A 14 -4.11 6.67 12.44
N TRP A 15 -4.67 7.31 11.42
CA TRP A 15 -5.12 8.71 11.52
C TRP A 15 -6.16 8.93 12.62
N ARG A 16 -7.09 7.99 12.82
CA ARG A 16 -8.11 8.07 13.89
C ARG A 16 -7.51 7.90 15.30
N SER A 17 -6.46 7.08 15.44
CA SER A 17 -5.81 6.84 16.73
C SER A 17 -4.81 7.94 17.14
N MET A 18 -4.42 8.81 16.21
CA MET A 18 -3.50 9.92 16.48
C MET A 18 -4.08 11.00 17.40
N PRO A 19 -3.27 11.56 18.32
CA PRO A 19 -3.64 12.76 19.05
C PRO A 19 -3.74 13.99 18.11
N PRO A 20 -4.49 15.04 18.49
CA PRO A 20 -4.67 16.24 17.66
C PRO A 20 -3.37 16.84 17.12
N LYS A 21 -2.31 16.88 17.95
CA LYS A 21 -1.00 17.41 17.58
C LYS A 21 -0.33 16.66 16.42
N LEU A 22 -0.57 15.35 16.26
CA LEU A 22 -0.06 14.59 15.11
C LEU A 22 -0.98 14.72 13.90
N ARG A 23 -2.30 14.70 14.13
CA ARG A 23 -3.29 14.78 13.04
C ARG A 23 -3.14 16.05 12.20
N GLN A 24 -2.71 17.16 12.79
CA GLN A 24 -2.52 18.42 12.07
C GLN A 24 -1.56 18.28 10.87
N TYR A 25 -0.51 17.46 10.97
CA TYR A 25 0.45 17.27 9.87
C TYR A 25 -0.19 16.52 8.70
N ALA A 26 -0.95 15.45 8.99
CA ALA A 26 -1.72 14.73 7.97
C ALA A 26 -2.90 15.55 7.42
N GLN A 27 -3.38 16.55 8.15
CA GLN A 27 -4.48 17.44 7.74
C GLN A 27 -4.03 18.59 6.83
N ALA A 28 -2.73 18.89 6.74
CA ALA A 28 -2.21 19.93 5.84
C ALA A 28 -2.64 19.69 4.39
N ASP A 29 -2.54 18.44 3.91
CA ASP A 29 -3.30 17.97 2.75
C ASP A 29 -3.71 16.50 2.98
N ARG A 30 -4.99 16.32 3.35
CA ARG A 30 -5.52 14.99 3.66
C ARG A 30 -5.57 14.06 2.45
N ALA A 31 -5.65 14.61 1.24
CA ALA A 31 -5.61 13.84 0.01
C ALA A 31 -4.18 13.38 -0.30
N LEU A 32 -3.15 14.22 -0.07
CA LEU A 32 -1.76 13.77 -0.18
C LEU A 32 -1.40 12.71 0.85
N PHE A 33 -1.84 12.85 2.11
CA PHE A 33 -1.69 11.77 3.09
C PHE A 33 -2.37 10.48 2.61
N ALA A 34 -3.56 10.56 2.01
CA ALA A 34 -4.26 9.39 1.48
C ALA A 34 -3.59 8.78 0.22
N ILE A 35 -2.93 9.59 -0.61
CA ILE A 35 -2.11 9.10 -1.72
C ILE A 35 -0.84 8.43 -1.17
N GLY A 36 -0.22 9.02 -0.15
CA GLY A 36 0.98 8.47 0.51
C GLY A 36 0.76 7.12 1.16
N GLN A 37 -0.48 6.78 1.55
CA GLN A 37 -0.82 5.44 2.06
C GLN A 37 -0.55 4.31 1.05
N HIS A 38 -0.40 4.64 -0.23
CA HIS A 38 0.02 3.69 -1.27
C HIS A 38 1.52 3.72 -1.54
N GLY A 39 2.27 4.62 -0.89
CA GLY A 39 3.72 4.70 -0.99
C GLY A 39 4.25 4.70 -2.43
N PRO A 40 5.34 3.96 -2.71
CA PRO A 40 5.89 3.79 -4.06
C PRO A 40 4.96 3.06 -5.04
N ASP A 41 3.93 2.34 -4.58
CA ASP A 41 3.06 1.51 -5.45
C ASP A 41 2.29 2.32 -6.49
N ILE A 42 2.09 3.62 -6.23
CA ILE A 42 1.49 4.53 -7.21
C ILE A 42 2.25 4.49 -8.55
N LEU A 43 3.56 4.25 -8.51
CA LEU A 43 4.42 4.24 -9.70
C LEU A 43 4.23 2.99 -10.57
N PHE A 44 3.73 1.89 -10.01
CA PHE A 44 3.43 0.67 -10.77
C PHE A 44 2.38 0.90 -11.86
N TYR A 45 1.51 1.88 -11.66
CA TYR A 45 0.44 2.21 -12.61
C TYR A 45 0.93 3.04 -13.80
N TYR A 46 2.14 3.60 -13.75
CA TYR A 46 2.72 4.31 -14.88
C TYR A 46 3.11 3.31 -15.98
N MET A 47 2.42 3.37 -17.12
CA MET A 47 2.58 2.43 -18.24
C MET A 47 2.61 0.96 -17.77
N ALA A 48 1.62 0.58 -16.96
CA ALA A 48 1.55 -0.70 -16.21
C ALA A 48 1.68 -2.00 -17.05
N MET A 49 1.52 -1.94 -18.37
CA MET A 49 1.60 -3.11 -19.25
C MET A 49 3.05 -3.59 -19.53
N GLY A 50 4.07 -2.89 -19.02
CA GLY A 50 5.46 -3.32 -19.19
C GLY A 50 6.43 -2.60 -18.24
N ARG A 51 7.63 -3.17 -18.08
CA ARG A 51 8.70 -2.54 -17.29
C ARG A 51 9.17 -1.27 -17.98
N ASN A 52 9.30 -0.20 -17.20
CA ASN A 52 9.78 1.10 -17.66
C ASN A 52 10.57 1.79 -16.53
N PRO A 53 11.28 2.89 -16.81
CA PRO A 53 12.10 3.56 -15.79
C PRO A 53 11.33 4.01 -14.55
N VAL A 54 10.07 4.45 -14.70
CA VAL A 54 9.26 4.97 -13.58
C VAL A 54 8.76 3.85 -12.69
N ASN A 55 8.16 2.79 -13.26
CA ASN A 55 7.70 1.69 -12.43
C ASN A 55 8.86 0.88 -11.81
N SER A 56 10.04 0.89 -12.44
CA SER A 56 11.26 0.32 -11.84
C SER A 56 11.64 1.05 -10.55
N VAL A 57 11.50 2.38 -10.47
CA VAL A 57 11.71 3.12 -9.20
C VAL A 57 10.77 2.63 -8.10
N GLY A 58 9.52 2.32 -8.46
CA GLY A 58 8.57 1.70 -7.52
C GLY A 58 9.10 0.36 -6.98
N TYR A 59 9.57 -0.52 -7.87
CA TYR A 59 10.08 -1.84 -7.48
C TYR A 59 11.36 -1.73 -6.65
N ASP A 60 12.32 -0.94 -7.13
CA ASP A 60 13.62 -0.75 -6.48
C ASP A 60 13.47 -0.11 -5.08
N THR A 61 12.42 0.69 -4.86
CA THR A 61 12.13 1.25 -3.53
C THR A 61 11.80 0.16 -2.51
N HIS A 62 11.22 -0.96 -2.92
CA HIS A 62 10.83 -2.03 -1.99
C HIS A 62 12.02 -2.80 -1.42
N ASP A 63 13.13 -2.83 -2.17
CA ASP A 63 14.38 -3.46 -1.75
C ASP A 63 15.22 -2.57 -0.82
N ARG A 64 14.86 -1.29 -0.70
CA ARG A 64 15.56 -0.34 0.18
C ARG A 64 15.06 -0.47 1.62
N THR A 65 15.96 -0.17 2.56
CA THR A 65 15.55 -0.01 3.96
C THR A 65 14.73 1.27 4.10
N GLY A 66 13.81 1.29 5.07
CA GLY A 66 13.11 2.51 5.47
C GLY A 66 14.11 3.61 5.84
N THR A 67 15.20 3.28 6.55
CA THR A 67 16.22 4.25 6.96
C THR A 67 16.80 4.98 5.75
N ASP A 68 17.16 4.25 4.70
CA ASP A 68 17.66 4.83 3.46
C ASP A 68 16.59 5.68 2.75
N PHE A 69 15.39 5.12 2.56
CA PHE A 69 14.29 5.82 1.90
C PHE A 69 13.87 7.11 2.64
N PHE A 70 13.55 7.03 3.93
CA PHE A 70 13.03 8.15 4.71
C PHE A 70 14.10 9.21 4.99
N THR A 71 15.38 8.86 5.06
CA THR A 71 16.47 9.86 5.12
C THR A 71 16.53 10.65 3.81
N CYS A 72 16.42 10.00 2.66
CA CYS A 72 16.38 10.70 1.37
C CYS A 72 15.12 11.56 1.24
N ALA A 73 13.97 11.03 1.64
CA ALA A 73 12.69 11.74 1.59
C ALA A 73 12.68 12.98 2.49
N ALA A 74 13.25 12.90 3.70
CA ALA A 74 13.40 14.05 4.59
C ALA A 74 14.30 15.14 3.98
N ARG A 75 15.39 14.76 3.30
CA ARG A 75 16.26 15.71 2.56
C ARG A 75 15.53 16.35 1.39
N ALA A 76 14.70 15.59 0.66
CA ALA A 76 13.88 16.12 -0.43
C ALA A 76 12.86 17.15 0.10
N TRP A 77 12.22 16.84 1.22
CA TRP A 77 11.31 17.76 1.92
C TRP A 77 12.02 19.04 2.38
N GLU A 78 13.20 18.93 2.97
CA GLU A 78 14.01 20.09 3.36
C GLU A 78 14.41 20.94 2.14
N SER A 79 14.88 20.30 1.06
CA SER A 79 15.29 20.97 -0.17
C SER A 79 14.13 21.67 -0.88
N ALA A 80 12.90 21.18 -0.72
CA ALA A 80 11.69 21.79 -1.25
C ALA A 80 11.17 22.97 -0.40
N GLY A 81 11.88 23.36 0.67
CA GLY A 81 11.45 24.43 1.58
C GLY A 81 10.44 23.97 2.64
N GLN A 82 10.47 22.69 3.00
CA GLN A 82 9.66 22.08 4.05
C GLN A 82 8.13 22.25 3.89
N PRO A 83 7.55 22.04 2.69
CA PRO A 83 6.11 22.22 2.50
C PRO A 83 5.31 21.22 3.36
N PRO A 84 4.29 21.68 4.11
CA PRO A 84 3.53 20.81 5.00
C PRO A 84 2.73 19.74 4.23
N GLU A 85 2.39 19.99 2.97
CA GLU A 85 1.67 19.04 2.09
C GLU A 85 2.54 17.84 1.69
N MET A 86 3.83 18.07 1.41
CA MET A 86 4.77 16.98 1.18
C MET A 86 5.01 16.18 2.46
N LEU A 87 5.06 16.83 3.62
CA LEU A 87 5.12 16.11 4.90
C LEU A 87 3.88 15.25 5.12
N ALA A 88 2.69 15.75 4.78
CA ALA A 88 1.45 14.95 4.81
C ALA A 88 1.56 13.70 3.92
N TYR A 89 2.10 13.83 2.70
CA TYR A 89 2.38 12.70 1.83
C TYR A 89 3.32 11.68 2.49
N LEU A 90 4.46 12.14 3.02
CA LEU A 90 5.47 11.29 3.65
C LEU A 90 4.94 10.54 4.88
N LEU A 91 4.09 11.17 5.69
CA LEU A 91 3.39 10.49 6.78
C LEU A 91 2.41 9.42 6.28
N GLY A 92 1.81 9.63 5.11
CA GLY A 92 1.09 8.57 4.40
C GLY A 92 2.02 7.40 4.07
N VAL A 93 3.23 7.69 3.56
CA VAL A 93 4.22 6.66 3.21
C VAL A 93 4.72 5.91 4.45
N VAL A 94 4.79 6.55 5.62
CA VAL A 94 5.06 5.85 6.89
C VAL A 94 3.96 4.82 7.20
N CYS A 95 2.68 5.11 6.92
CA CYS A 95 1.61 4.11 7.05
C CYS A 95 1.85 2.94 6.11
N HIS A 96 2.17 3.22 4.84
CA HIS A 96 2.42 2.19 3.84
C HIS A 96 3.57 1.28 4.29
N PHE A 97 4.75 1.86 4.54
CA PHE A 97 5.94 1.15 5.03
C PHE A 97 5.66 0.29 6.27
N THR A 98 4.90 0.82 7.23
CA THR A 98 4.65 0.09 8.47
C THR A 98 3.76 -1.13 8.23
N LEU A 99 2.73 -1.00 7.40
CA LEU A 99 1.89 -2.15 7.06
C LEU A 99 2.69 -3.19 6.26
N ASP A 100 3.49 -2.72 5.30
CA ASP A 100 4.44 -3.50 4.50
C ASP A 100 5.37 -4.37 5.34
N ALA A 101 6.11 -3.73 6.23
CA ALA A 101 7.01 -4.41 7.15
C ALA A 101 6.29 -5.37 8.11
N ALA A 102 4.98 -5.17 8.37
CA ALA A 102 4.22 -6.03 9.27
C ALA A 102 3.70 -7.30 8.59
N CYS A 103 3.32 -7.26 7.30
CA CYS A 103 2.69 -8.42 6.67
C CYS A 103 3.46 -9.09 5.53
N HIS A 104 4.44 -8.47 4.86
CA HIS A 104 5.08 -9.11 3.69
C HIS A 104 5.74 -10.44 4.08
N GLY A 105 6.35 -10.52 5.26
CA GLY A 105 6.93 -11.78 5.75
C GLY A 105 5.91 -12.92 5.81
N TYR A 106 4.70 -12.65 6.30
CA TYR A 106 3.64 -13.66 6.34
C TYR A 106 3.09 -13.96 4.94
N VAL A 107 2.93 -12.96 4.08
CA VAL A 107 2.45 -13.16 2.70
C VAL A 107 3.40 -14.08 1.93
N GLU A 108 4.71 -13.81 1.95
CA GLU A 108 5.73 -14.67 1.32
C GLU A 108 5.67 -16.10 1.86
N ARG A 109 5.51 -16.23 3.18
CA ARG A 109 5.38 -17.54 3.80
C ARG A 109 4.11 -18.27 3.35
N LYS A 110 2.98 -17.57 3.28
CA LYS A 110 1.71 -18.15 2.81
C LYS A 110 1.81 -18.59 1.35
N ILE A 111 2.45 -17.81 0.49
CA ILE A 111 2.73 -18.18 -0.91
C ILE A 111 3.53 -19.49 -0.95
N GLN A 112 4.64 -19.54 -0.20
CA GLN A 112 5.51 -20.71 -0.16
C GLN A 112 4.80 -21.98 0.31
N VAL A 113 3.93 -21.88 1.32
CA VAL A 113 3.25 -23.03 1.93
C VAL A 113 2.02 -23.48 1.14
N SER A 114 1.24 -22.54 0.62
CA SER A 114 -0.07 -22.84 -0.02
C SER A 114 -0.04 -22.89 -1.54
N GLY A 115 0.99 -22.32 -2.19
CA GLY A 115 1.04 -22.15 -3.63
C GLY A 115 0.05 -21.10 -4.17
N GLU A 116 -0.64 -20.36 -3.30
CA GLU A 116 -1.52 -19.27 -3.70
C GLU A 116 -0.71 -18.10 -4.26
N SER A 117 -1.26 -17.39 -5.25
CA SER A 117 -0.58 -16.23 -5.80
C SER A 117 -0.63 -15.05 -4.83
N HIS A 118 0.46 -14.29 -4.83
CA HIS A 118 0.63 -13.05 -4.06
C HIS A 118 -0.59 -12.13 -4.16
N THR A 119 -0.97 -11.80 -5.40
CA THR A 119 -2.10 -10.93 -5.71
C THR A 119 -3.43 -11.48 -5.21
N LYS A 120 -3.62 -12.81 -5.21
CA LYS A 120 -4.87 -13.41 -4.70
C LYS A 120 -5.01 -13.24 -3.20
N ILE A 121 -3.93 -13.45 -2.43
CA ILE A 121 -3.92 -13.25 -0.98
C ILE A 121 -4.30 -11.80 -0.64
N GLU A 122 -3.72 -10.85 -1.36
CA GLU A 122 -3.94 -9.41 -1.11
C GLU A 122 -5.33 -8.94 -1.53
N THR A 123 -5.80 -9.34 -2.70
CA THR A 123 -7.15 -9.00 -3.19
C THR A 123 -8.23 -9.62 -2.30
N GLU A 124 -8.02 -10.83 -1.78
CA GLU A 124 -8.95 -11.45 -0.83
C GLU A 124 -8.93 -10.76 0.53
N PHE A 125 -7.77 -10.24 0.97
CA PHE A 125 -7.70 -9.45 2.19
C PHE A 125 -8.42 -8.10 2.04
N ASP A 126 -8.27 -7.42 0.90
CA ASP A 126 -9.07 -6.23 0.56
C ASP A 126 -10.58 -6.55 0.61
N ARG A 127 -10.99 -7.64 -0.03
CA ARG A 127 -12.39 -8.11 -0.01
C ARG A 127 -12.87 -8.34 1.41
N TYR A 128 -12.08 -9.02 2.24
CA TYR A 128 -12.39 -9.30 3.64
C TYR A 128 -12.63 -8.01 4.43
N LEU A 129 -11.73 -7.03 4.32
CA LEU A 129 -11.86 -5.76 5.02
C LEU A 129 -13.05 -4.91 4.50
N MET A 130 -13.34 -4.94 3.20
CA MET A 130 -14.51 -4.26 2.64
C MET A 130 -15.81 -4.83 3.19
N VAL A 131 -15.94 -6.15 3.20
CA VAL A 131 -17.12 -6.84 3.76
C VAL A 131 -17.25 -6.55 5.26
N ALA A 132 -16.17 -6.62 6.02
CA ALA A 132 -16.16 -6.30 7.44
C ALA A 132 -16.60 -4.86 7.74
N ASN A 133 -16.33 -3.92 6.82
CA ASN A 133 -16.76 -2.53 6.91
C ASN A 133 -18.13 -2.24 6.25
N GLY A 134 -18.89 -3.28 5.89
CA GLY A 134 -20.23 -3.14 5.32
C GLY A 134 -20.28 -2.63 3.87
N LEU A 135 -19.18 -2.76 3.12
CA LEU A 135 -19.08 -2.33 1.72
C LEU A 135 -19.34 -3.49 0.76
N ASP A 136 -19.86 -3.18 -0.44
CA ASP A 136 -19.95 -4.15 -1.54
C ASP A 136 -18.59 -4.23 -2.28
N PRO A 137 -17.81 -5.31 -2.10
CA PRO A 137 -16.48 -5.43 -2.68
C PRO A 137 -16.47 -5.46 -4.22
N LEU A 138 -17.61 -5.72 -4.87
CA LEU A 138 -17.69 -5.74 -6.35
C LEU A 138 -18.01 -4.37 -6.93
N ARG A 139 -18.42 -3.40 -6.11
CA ARG A 139 -18.86 -2.08 -6.54
C ARG A 139 -18.06 -0.94 -5.91
N HIS A 140 -17.37 -1.20 -4.80
CA HIS A 140 -16.55 -0.21 -4.13
C HIS A 140 -15.38 0.23 -5.01
N ARG A 141 -15.14 1.54 -5.09
CA ARG A 141 -14.02 2.13 -5.85
C ARG A 141 -12.81 2.22 -4.92
N LEU A 142 -11.75 1.48 -5.21
CA LEU A 142 -10.57 1.41 -4.34
C LEU A 142 -9.74 2.70 -4.35
N THR A 143 -9.92 3.55 -5.37
CA THR A 143 -9.13 4.76 -5.60
C THR A 143 -9.92 6.05 -5.43
N GLY A 144 -11.07 5.99 -4.74
CA GLY A 144 -11.97 7.14 -4.56
C GLY A 144 -11.30 8.34 -3.88
N HIS A 145 -10.37 8.08 -2.95
CA HIS A 145 -9.62 9.09 -2.21
C HIS A 145 -8.46 9.73 -2.99
N ILE A 146 -8.06 9.14 -4.13
CA ILE A 146 -6.99 9.67 -4.96
C ILE A 146 -7.50 10.87 -5.73
N GLN A 147 -6.91 12.04 -5.49
CA GLN A 147 -7.24 13.31 -6.12
C GLN A 147 -6.04 13.85 -6.92
N PRO A 148 -5.81 13.37 -8.15
CA PRO A 148 -4.66 13.78 -8.96
C PRO A 148 -4.71 15.28 -9.27
N SER A 149 -3.57 15.96 -9.17
CA SER A 149 -3.39 17.35 -9.61
C SER A 149 -1.91 17.64 -9.84
N ASN A 150 -1.60 18.66 -10.65
CA ASN A 150 -0.22 19.11 -10.86
C ASN A 150 0.46 19.48 -9.53
N PHE A 151 -0.25 20.17 -8.65
CA PHE A 151 0.25 20.55 -7.33
C PHE A 151 0.69 19.34 -6.51
N ARG A 152 -0.18 18.32 -6.38
CA ARG A 152 0.13 17.11 -5.61
C ARG A 152 1.24 16.29 -6.25
N ALA A 153 1.24 16.19 -7.57
CA ALA A 153 2.30 15.49 -8.28
C ALA A 153 3.67 16.15 -8.07
N ALA A 154 3.73 17.48 -8.02
CA ALA A 154 4.96 18.22 -7.70
C ALA A 154 5.42 18.06 -6.24
N MET A 155 4.51 17.75 -5.30
CA MET A 155 4.88 17.39 -3.93
C MET A 155 5.42 15.96 -3.81
N ILE A 156 5.03 15.06 -4.71
CA ILE A 156 5.40 13.64 -4.65
C ILE A 156 6.69 13.37 -5.42
N SER A 157 6.87 13.96 -6.61
CA SER A 157 7.98 13.62 -7.51
C SER A 157 9.37 13.75 -6.87
N PRO A 158 9.68 14.76 -6.01
CA PRO A 158 11.00 14.86 -5.38
C PRO A 158 11.33 13.71 -4.44
N VAL A 159 10.33 12.95 -3.97
CA VAL A 159 10.50 11.79 -3.10
C VAL A 159 11.06 10.58 -3.89
N TYR A 160 10.84 10.54 -5.21
CA TYR A 160 11.24 9.43 -6.08
C TYR A 160 12.12 9.86 -7.26
N PRO A 161 13.35 10.40 -7.05
CA PRO A 161 14.23 10.72 -8.17
C PRO A 161 14.52 9.47 -9.03
N PRO A 162 14.56 9.58 -10.38
CA PRO A 162 14.44 10.79 -11.20
C PRO A 162 13.00 11.08 -11.72
N VAL A 163 11.96 10.50 -11.11
CA VAL A 163 10.56 10.60 -11.56
C VAL A 163 10.09 12.06 -11.60
N LYS A 164 9.42 12.44 -12.68
CA LYS A 164 8.93 13.81 -12.90
C LYS A 164 7.48 14.00 -12.45
N PRO A 165 7.04 15.23 -12.14
CA PRO A 165 5.66 15.51 -11.75
C PRO A 165 4.62 14.98 -12.74
N GLU A 166 4.85 15.13 -14.04
CA GLU A 166 3.94 14.64 -15.08
C GLU A 166 3.79 13.10 -15.07
N GLU A 167 4.85 12.38 -14.72
CA GLU A 167 4.86 10.93 -14.62
C GLU A 167 4.07 10.46 -13.40
N VAL A 168 4.25 11.13 -12.26
CA VAL A 168 3.43 10.90 -11.06
C VAL A 168 1.96 11.18 -11.37
N LEU A 169 1.65 12.30 -12.01
CA LEU A 169 0.26 12.66 -12.34
C LEU A 169 -0.39 11.60 -13.23
N HIS A 170 0.33 11.14 -14.25
CA HIS A 170 -0.13 10.05 -15.12
C HIS A 170 -0.34 8.77 -14.31
N ALA A 171 0.60 8.38 -13.44
CA ALA A 171 0.48 7.19 -12.61
C ALA A 171 -0.79 7.22 -11.72
N LEU A 172 -1.08 8.37 -11.11
CA LEU A 172 -2.29 8.56 -10.29
C LEU A 172 -3.59 8.46 -11.12
N TRP A 173 -3.62 9.02 -12.33
CA TRP A 173 -4.77 8.87 -13.23
C TRP A 173 -4.93 7.42 -13.72
N ALA A 174 -3.82 6.77 -14.05
CA ALA A 174 -3.80 5.37 -14.47
C ALA A 174 -4.32 4.46 -13.36
N MET A 175 -3.91 4.69 -12.11
CA MET A 175 -4.42 3.95 -10.94
C MET A 175 -5.95 4.02 -10.87
N LYS A 176 -6.54 5.21 -11.04
CA LYS A 176 -8.00 5.38 -11.06
C LYS A 176 -8.67 4.71 -12.27
N PHE A 177 -8.02 4.76 -13.43
CA PHE A 177 -8.49 4.12 -14.65
C PHE A 177 -8.54 2.59 -14.50
N TYR A 178 -7.46 1.97 -14.00
CA TYR A 178 -7.39 0.52 -13.81
C TYR A 178 -8.34 0.05 -12.72
N ASP A 179 -8.46 0.76 -11.58
CA ASP A 179 -9.54 0.51 -10.62
C ASP A 179 -10.93 0.61 -11.30
N GLY A 180 -11.12 1.61 -12.18
CA GLY A 180 -12.26 1.73 -13.12
C GLY A 180 -12.59 0.45 -13.89
N LEU A 181 -11.58 -0.06 -14.56
CA LEU A 181 -11.68 -1.17 -15.47
C LEU A 181 -11.98 -2.48 -14.71
N LEU A 182 -11.25 -2.73 -13.62
CA LEU A 182 -11.29 -3.98 -12.86
C LEU A 182 -12.49 -4.07 -11.89
N THR A 183 -13.00 -2.94 -11.41
CA THR A 183 -14.17 -2.90 -10.51
C THR A 183 -15.49 -3.12 -11.25
N GLY A 184 -16.37 -3.96 -10.72
CA GLY A 184 -17.73 -4.13 -11.21
C GLY A 184 -18.32 -5.52 -11.00
N SER A 185 -19.65 -5.60 -10.89
CA SER A 185 -20.40 -6.85 -10.67
C SER A 185 -21.00 -7.47 -11.95
N SER A 186 -21.03 -6.72 -13.06
CA SER A 186 -21.61 -7.18 -14.33
C SER A 186 -20.87 -8.40 -14.89
N ARG A 187 -21.62 -9.47 -15.22
CA ARG A 187 -21.06 -10.68 -15.86
C ARG A 187 -20.50 -10.36 -17.24
N CYS A 188 -21.20 -9.54 -18.02
CA CYS A 188 -20.75 -9.15 -19.36
C CYS A 188 -19.47 -8.32 -19.31
N LYS A 189 -19.39 -7.33 -18.39
CA LYS A 189 -18.17 -6.52 -18.22
C LYS A 189 -16.97 -7.40 -17.88
N ARG A 190 -17.12 -8.30 -16.92
CA ARG A 190 -16.04 -9.20 -16.52
C ARG A 190 -15.65 -10.17 -17.64
N GLY A 191 -16.61 -10.76 -18.35
CA GLY A 191 -16.32 -11.64 -19.48
C GLY A 191 -15.58 -10.94 -20.63
N LEU A 192 -15.95 -9.69 -20.95
CA LEU A 192 -15.24 -8.89 -21.95
C LEU A 192 -13.82 -8.53 -21.49
N LEU A 193 -13.66 -8.17 -20.22
CA LEU A 193 -12.36 -7.89 -19.63
C LEU A 193 -11.46 -9.13 -19.64
N ASP A 194 -11.97 -10.28 -19.21
CA ASP A 194 -11.24 -11.56 -19.23
C ASP A 194 -10.77 -11.90 -20.65
N ALA A 195 -11.64 -11.75 -21.65
CA ALA A 195 -11.29 -11.97 -23.05
C ALA A 195 -10.20 -10.99 -23.53
N GLY A 196 -10.34 -9.69 -23.23
CA GLY A 196 -9.35 -8.67 -23.57
C GLY A 196 -7.98 -8.90 -22.90
N LEU A 197 -7.97 -9.28 -21.63
CA LEU A 197 -6.75 -9.61 -20.89
C LEU A 197 -6.06 -10.85 -21.47
N ARG A 198 -6.81 -11.88 -21.88
CA ARG A 198 -6.24 -13.06 -22.57
C ARG A 198 -5.63 -12.70 -23.92
N LEU A 199 -6.33 -11.89 -24.72
CA LEU A 199 -5.86 -11.46 -26.04
C LEU A 199 -4.59 -10.63 -25.98
N THR A 200 -4.44 -9.81 -24.93
CA THR A 200 -3.26 -8.97 -24.72
C THR A 200 -2.13 -9.67 -23.98
N GLY A 201 -2.32 -10.92 -23.54
CA GLY A 201 -1.35 -11.67 -22.74
C GLY A 201 -1.25 -11.22 -21.27
N ASN A 202 -2.12 -10.31 -20.81
CA ASN A 202 -2.12 -9.75 -19.45
C ASN A 202 -3.08 -10.46 -18.49
N TYR A 203 -3.61 -11.62 -18.86
CA TYR A 203 -4.58 -12.34 -18.04
C TYR A 203 -3.99 -12.75 -16.69
N GLU A 204 -2.87 -13.46 -16.67
CA GLU A 204 -2.26 -13.92 -15.41
C GLU A 204 -1.79 -12.76 -14.52
N SER A 205 -1.36 -11.64 -15.08
CA SER A 205 -0.89 -10.48 -14.29
C SER A 205 -2.03 -9.63 -13.72
N MET A 206 -3.10 -9.39 -14.48
CA MET A 206 -4.15 -8.44 -14.10
C MET A 206 -5.44 -9.09 -13.59
N HIS A 207 -5.74 -10.34 -13.94
CA HIS A 207 -6.98 -11.00 -13.51
C HIS A 207 -7.01 -11.18 -11.99
N HIS A 208 -5.87 -11.44 -11.34
CA HIS A 208 -5.79 -11.57 -9.89
C HIS A 208 -6.00 -10.26 -9.13
N LEU A 209 -5.92 -9.10 -9.81
CA LEU A 209 -6.26 -7.78 -9.26
C LEU A 209 -7.79 -7.58 -9.21
N MET A 210 -8.58 -8.45 -9.83
CA MET A 210 -10.04 -8.38 -9.79
C MET A 210 -10.58 -9.07 -8.53
N ILE A 211 -11.37 -8.34 -7.76
CA ILE A 211 -12.01 -8.90 -6.57
C ILE A 211 -13.00 -10.00 -6.96
N GLY A 212 -12.78 -11.19 -6.38
CA GLY A 212 -13.59 -12.38 -6.57
C GLY A 212 -15.05 -12.14 -6.17
N ARG A 213 -16.00 -12.80 -6.84
CA ARG A 213 -17.44 -12.68 -6.50
C ARG A 213 -17.79 -13.32 -5.16
N LYS A 214 -17.12 -14.43 -4.85
CA LYS A 214 -17.24 -15.20 -3.63
C LYS A 214 -15.89 -15.16 -2.91
N PRO A 215 -15.88 -15.18 -1.56
CA PRO A 215 -14.62 -15.29 -0.82
C PRO A 215 -13.90 -16.59 -1.17
N ALA A 216 -12.58 -16.55 -1.24
CA ALA A 216 -11.75 -17.72 -1.43
C ALA A 216 -11.51 -18.42 -0.08
N ALA A 217 -12.00 -19.64 0.07
CA ALA A 217 -11.83 -20.42 1.29
C ALA A 217 -10.36 -20.68 1.64
N THR A 218 -9.48 -20.77 0.62
CA THR A 218 -8.04 -20.99 0.79
C THR A 218 -7.28 -19.79 1.36
N CYS A 219 -7.91 -18.62 1.41
CA CYS A 219 -7.36 -17.39 1.98
C CYS A 219 -8.03 -17.02 3.33
N ALA A 220 -8.90 -17.88 3.88
CA ALA A 220 -9.61 -17.58 5.12
C ALA A 220 -8.65 -17.41 6.32
N ASP A 221 -7.65 -18.29 6.43
CA ASP A 221 -6.59 -18.20 7.44
C ASP A 221 -5.73 -16.95 7.24
N SER A 222 -5.31 -16.68 6.00
CA SER A 222 -4.49 -15.51 5.71
C SER A 222 -5.22 -14.20 5.96
N ASN A 223 -6.52 -14.12 5.65
CA ASN A 223 -7.32 -12.94 5.95
C ASN A 223 -7.36 -12.65 7.45
N LEU A 224 -7.46 -13.70 8.28
CA LEU A 224 -7.46 -13.57 9.72
C LEU A 224 -6.09 -13.12 10.25
N ARG A 225 -5.00 -13.78 9.81
CA ARG A 225 -3.64 -13.39 10.20
C ARG A 225 -3.31 -11.95 9.80
N LEU A 226 -3.60 -11.58 8.55
CA LEU A 226 -3.35 -10.23 8.02
C LEU A 226 -4.14 -9.17 8.77
N LYS A 227 -5.38 -9.48 9.21
CA LYS A 227 -6.16 -8.57 10.06
C LYS A 227 -5.48 -8.35 11.42
N LYS A 228 -4.99 -9.41 12.06
CA LYS A 228 -4.29 -9.31 13.34
C LYS A 228 -3.01 -8.48 13.20
N LEU A 229 -2.22 -8.72 12.15
CA LEU A 229 -1.01 -7.95 11.85
C LEU A 229 -1.34 -6.47 11.59
N LEU A 230 -2.40 -6.20 10.82
CA LEU A 230 -2.88 -4.83 10.57
C LEU A 230 -3.23 -4.13 11.87
N ASP A 231 -4.00 -4.77 12.77
CA ASP A 231 -4.40 -4.17 14.05
C ASP A 231 -3.19 -3.89 14.96
N ARG A 232 -2.25 -4.85 15.05
CA ARG A 232 -1.00 -4.71 15.81
C ARG A 232 -0.12 -3.58 15.27
N ALA A 233 -0.11 -3.39 13.95
CA ALA A 233 0.69 -2.37 13.29
C ALA A 233 0.16 -0.94 13.49
N VAL A 234 -1.09 -0.74 13.94
CA VAL A 234 -1.66 0.60 14.15
C VAL A 234 -0.86 1.44 15.17
N PRO A 235 -0.60 0.97 16.40
CA PRO A 235 0.25 1.69 17.35
C PRO A 235 1.70 1.80 16.88
N GLU A 236 2.23 0.79 16.17
CA GLU A 236 3.59 0.84 15.59
C GLU A 236 3.73 2.00 14.59
N ALA A 237 2.76 2.17 13.68
CA ALA A 237 2.77 3.23 12.68
C ALA A 237 2.69 4.62 13.33
N LYS A 238 1.94 4.76 14.42
CA LYS A 238 1.91 6.02 15.18
C LYS A 238 3.29 6.35 15.75
N GLY A 239 3.97 5.39 16.38
CA GLY A 239 5.33 5.58 16.90
C GLY A 239 6.31 5.93 15.77
N ALA A 240 6.26 5.19 14.66
CA ALA A 240 7.08 5.46 13.48
C ALA A 240 6.88 6.88 12.93
N MET A 241 5.65 7.42 12.95
CA MET A 241 5.41 8.81 12.57
C MET A 241 6.03 9.82 13.54
N GLU A 242 5.95 9.58 14.85
CA GLU A 242 6.58 10.43 15.85
C GLU A 242 8.11 10.45 15.67
N ASP A 243 8.70 9.27 15.40
CA ASP A 243 10.13 9.13 15.12
C ASP A 243 10.53 9.82 13.81
N PHE A 244 9.74 9.66 12.74
CA PHE A 244 9.99 10.32 11.47
C PHE A 244 9.87 11.85 11.58
N LEU A 245 8.85 12.36 12.28
CA LEU A 245 8.73 13.79 12.55
C LEU A 245 9.91 14.31 13.38
N THR A 246 10.36 13.54 14.37
CA THR A 246 11.56 13.88 15.15
C THR A 246 12.79 13.96 14.24
N HIS A 247 12.97 13.00 13.33
CA HIS A 247 14.03 13.03 12.34
C HIS A 247 13.96 14.29 11.46
N CYS A 248 12.78 14.60 10.91
CA CYS A 248 12.55 15.79 10.08
C CYS A 248 12.90 17.10 10.80
N PHE A 249 12.47 17.28 12.06
CA PHE A 249 12.62 18.56 12.75
C PHE A 249 13.92 18.72 13.56
N THR A 250 14.55 17.61 13.96
CA THR A 250 15.73 17.65 14.85
C THR A 250 16.98 17.04 14.23
N ARG A 251 16.86 16.41 13.04
CA ARG A 251 17.93 15.66 12.36
C ARG A 251 18.50 14.50 13.19
N LYS A 252 17.79 14.06 14.23
CA LYS A 252 18.13 12.83 14.97
C LYS A 252 18.04 11.62 14.04
N SER A 253 18.91 10.63 14.20
CA SER A 253 18.86 9.40 13.41
C SER A 253 17.53 8.66 13.56
N LEU A 254 17.05 8.05 12.48
CA LEU A 254 15.90 7.15 12.52
C LEU A 254 16.20 5.91 13.39
N PRO A 255 15.23 5.40 14.16
CA PRO A 255 15.41 4.21 14.98
C PRO A 255 15.49 2.92 14.14
N GLU A 256 15.91 1.83 14.79
CA GLU A 256 16.09 0.51 14.17
C GLU A 256 14.83 -0.03 13.46
N PHE A 257 13.63 0.38 13.88
CA PHE A 257 12.37 0.07 13.20
C PHE A 257 12.42 0.33 11.69
N PHE A 258 13.12 1.39 11.27
CA PHE A 258 13.29 1.77 9.86
C PHE A 258 14.38 0.98 9.13
N ASN A 259 15.19 0.16 9.81
CA ASN A 259 16.16 -0.70 9.14
C ASN A 259 15.50 -1.87 8.38
N ARG A 260 14.20 -2.12 8.60
CA ARG A 260 13.40 -3.04 7.80
C ARG A 260 13.20 -2.50 6.38
N THR A 261 12.95 -3.41 5.43
CA THR A 261 12.57 -3.04 4.06
C THR A 261 11.05 -2.96 3.94
N PHE A 262 10.55 -2.48 2.80
CA PHE A 262 9.12 -2.63 2.48
C PHE A 262 8.79 -4.10 2.16
N GLY A 263 9.78 -4.93 1.82
CA GLY A 263 9.65 -6.37 1.58
C GLY A 263 9.51 -7.24 2.84
N ALA A 264 9.67 -8.56 2.67
CA ALA A 264 9.49 -9.56 3.73
C ALA A 264 10.55 -9.56 4.85
N GLY A 265 11.67 -8.86 4.66
CA GLY A 265 12.76 -8.79 5.63
C GLY A 265 13.43 -10.15 5.90
N GLU A 266 14.14 -10.25 7.02
CA GLU A 266 14.79 -11.49 7.46
C GLU A 266 13.86 -12.35 8.32
N GLY A 267 14.09 -13.67 8.36
CA GLY A 267 13.38 -14.59 9.26
C GLY A 267 11.96 -14.96 8.85
N TRP A 268 11.43 -14.44 7.74
CA TRP A 268 10.05 -14.70 7.30
C TRP A 268 9.74 -16.19 7.06
N THR A 269 10.75 -16.99 6.71
CA THR A 269 10.62 -18.44 6.49
C THR A 269 10.23 -19.21 7.75
N GLN A 270 10.41 -18.62 8.94
CA GLN A 270 10.08 -19.21 10.23
C GLN A 270 8.65 -18.86 10.69
N ILE A 271 7.96 -17.96 9.99
CA ILE A 271 6.59 -17.58 10.35
C ILE A 271 5.67 -18.82 10.17
N PRO A 272 4.83 -19.16 11.15
CA PRO A 272 3.89 -20.27 10.99
C PRO A 272 2.69 -19.86 10.14
N VAL A 273 2.31 -20.72 9.20
CA VAL A 273 1.04 -20.66 8.47
C VAL A 273 0.16 -21.75 9.06
N LEU A 274 -0.88 -21.33 9.77
CA LEU A 274 -1.75 -22.23 10.53
C LEU A 274 -3.07 -22.46 9.78
N PRO A 275 -3.72 -23.62 9.95
CA PRO A 275 -5.11 -23.80 9.57
C PRO A 275 -6.01 -22.77 10.25
N TYR A 276 -7.18 -22.48 9.66
CA TYR A 276 -8.09 -21.43 10.15
C TYR A 276 -8.46 -21.60 11.63
N GLU A 277 -8.74 -22.83 12.06
CA GLU A 277 -9.16 -23.16 13.42
C GLU A 277 -8.09 -22.84 14.47
N GLU A 278 -6.82 -23.08 14.14
CA GLU A 278 -5.67 -22.73 14.99
C GLU A 278 -5.36 -21.23 14.90
N GLU A 279 -5.49 -20.66 13.70
CA GLU A 279 -5.26 -19.25 13.43
C GLU A 279 -6.19 -18.36 14.26
N VAL A 280 -7.41 -18.80 14.60
CA VAL A 280 -8.32 -18.07 15.51
C VAL A 280 -7.65 -17.75 16.84
N HIS A 281 -6.92 -18.70 17.41
CA HIS A 281 -6.33 -18.59 18.75
C HIS A 281 -4.88 -18.09 18.75
N TYR A 282 -4.24 -18.00 17.57
CA TYR A 282 -2.86 -17.52 17.45
C TYR A 282 -2.73 -16.02 17.72
N GLU A 283 -1.76 -15.62 18.54
CA GLU A 283 -1.44 -14.21 18.82
C GLU A 283 -0.20 -13.78 18.04
N VAL A 284 -0.23 -12.55 17.49
CA VAL A 284 0.82 -11.94 16.66
C VAL A 284 1.49 -10.77 17.36
#